data_AF-A0A2N3C7N9-F1
#
_entry.id   AF-A0A2N3C7N9-F1
#
_cell.length_a   1.000
_cell.length_b   1.000
_cell.length_c   1.000
_cell.angle_alpha   90.00
_cell.angle_beta   90.00
_cell.angle_gamma   90.00
#
_symmetry.space_group_name_H-M   'P 1'
#
loop_
_entity.id
_entity.type
_entity.pdbx_description
1 polymer ?
#
loop_
_entity_poly.entity_id
_entity_poly.type
_entity_poly.pdbx_seq_one_letter_code
_entity_poly.pdbx_strand_id
1 'polypeptide(L)' 'MIEGFEIPLHRSLTEPVLMAGAPRTLAITIGTLAAAVGLGLQLWIPGLALW' A
#
# COMPACT_ATOMS: atom_id res chain seq x y z
N MET A 1 25.54 -11.53 -27.18
CA MET A 1 24.17 -11.40 -26.65
C MET A 1 23.30 -12.28 -27.52
N ILE A 2 22.59 -13.26 -26.94
CA ILE A 2 21.85 -14.27 -27.71
C ILE A 2 20.48 -13.67 -28.01
N GLU A 3 20.18 -13.38 -29.28
CA GLU A 3 18.87 -12.86 -29.69
C GLU A 3 17.80 -13.96 -29.51
N GLY A 4 16.67 -13.63 -28.86
CA GLY A 4 15.52 -14.55 -28.70
C GLY A 4 15.05 -14.85 -27.26
N PHE A 5 15.64 -14.25 -26.23
CA PHE A 5 15.21 -14.41 -24.81
C PHE A 5 14.44 -13.21 -24.24
N GLU A 6 13.93 -12.31 -25.09
CA GLU A 6 13.16 -11.14 -24.66
C GLU A 6 11.67 -11.50 -24.55
N ILE A 7 11.14 -11.43 -23.34
CA ILE A 7 9.73 -11.72 -23.05
C ILE A 7 9.07 -10.39 -22.65
N PRO A 8 7.87 -10.04 -23.16
CA PRO A 8 7.20 -8.79 -22.79
C PRO A 8 6.98 -8.72 -21.27
N LEU A 9 7.63 -7.74 -20.64
CA LEU A 9 7.51 -7.50 -19.20
C LEU A 9 6.18 -6.81 -18.91
N HIS A 10 5.34 -7.46 -18.12
CA HIS A 10 4.08 -6.86 -17.68
C HIS A 10 4.35 -5.70 -16.73
N ARG A 11 3.71 -4.55 -16.99
CA ARG A 11 3.81 -3.34 -16.17
C ARG A 11 3.49 -3.57 -14.70
N SER A 12 2.66 -4.56 -14.37
CA SER A 12 2.36 -4.93 -12.98
C SER A 12 3.58 -5.36 -12.15
N LEU A 13 4.67 -5.77 -12.82
CA LEU A 13 5.91 -6.21 -12.16
C LEU A 13 6.88 -5.05 -11.90
N THR A 14 6.71 -3.92 -12.58
CA THR A 14 7.64 -2.77 -12.53
C THR A 14 7.00 -1.49 -12.04
N GLU A 15 5.69 -1.33 -12.20
CA GLU A 15 4.98 -0.14 -11.74
C GLU A 15 4.63 -0.26 -10.25
N PRO A 16 4.86 0.81 -9.46
CA PRO A 16 4.45 0.84 -8.06
C PRO A 16 2.93 0.66 -7.90
N VAL A 17 2.52 -0.28 -7.04
CA VAL A 17 1.11 -0.46 -6.70
C VAL A 17 0.69 0.65 -5.73
N LEU A 18 -0.18 1.53 -6.21
CA LEU A 18 -0.77 2.60 -5.43
C LEU A 18 -2.12 2.17 -4.85
N MET A 19 -2.39 2.56 -3.61
CA MET A 19 -3.65 2.41 -2.90
C MET A 19 -4.10 3.80 -2.45
N ALA A 20 -5.23 4.27 -2.99
CA ALA A 20 -5.72 5.64 -2.76
C ALA A 20 -4.66 6.75 -3.02
N GLY A 21 -3.77 6.53 -3.99
CA GLY A 21 -2.70 7.48 -4.35
C GLY A 21 -1.42 7.37 -3.51
N ALA A 22 -1.39 6.55 -2.46
CA ALA A 22 -0.19 6.27 -1.66
C ALA A 22 0.43 4.92 -2.04
N PRO A 23 1.75 4.73 -1.87
CA PRO A 23 2.38 3.41 -2.03
C PRO A 23 1.75 2.38 -1.10
N ARG A 24 1.50 1.15 -1.59
CA ARG A 24 0.87 0.05 -0.84
C ARG A 24 1.40 -0.10 0.60
N THR A 25 2.71 -0.09 0.79
CA THR A 25 3.34 -0.26 2.12
C THR A 25 2.92 0.83 3.10
N LEU A 26 2.88 2.08 2.64
CA LEU A 26 2.48 3.22 3.47
C LEU A 26 0.99 3.13 3.82
N ALA A 27 0.13 2.85 2.82
CA ALA A 27 -1.31 2.70 3.02
C ALA A 27 -1.65 1.60 4.04
N ILE A 28 -0.98 0.45 3.98
CA ILE A 28 -1.17 -0.66 4.95
C ILE A 28 -0.72 -0.24 6.35
N THR A 29 0.43 0.43 6.46
CA THR A 29 0.99 0.83 7.76
C THR A 29 0.09 1.86 8.44
N ILE A 30 -0.37 2.87 7.70
CA ILE A 30 -1.30 3.89 8.21
C ILE A 30 -2.64 3.26 8.56
N GLY A 31 -3.21 2.42 7.68
CA GLY A 31 -4.48 1.74 7.95
C GLY A 31 -4.42 0.84 9.18
N THR A 32 -3.29 0.18 9.43
CA THR A 32 -3.08 -0.66 10.62
C THR A 32 -2.99 0.19 11.89
N LEU A 33 -2.26 1.32 11.85
CA LEU A 33 -2.19 2.28 12.95
C LEU A 33 -3.56 2.85 13.28
N ALA A 34 -4.30 3.29 12.26
CA ALA A 34 -5.68 3.79 12.39
C ALA A 34 -6.60 2.74 13.04
N ALA A 35 -6.52 1.47 12.61
CA ALA A 35 -7.28 0.37 13.18
C ALA A 35 -6.88 0.05 14.63
N ALA A 36 -5.58 0.03 14.95
CA ALA A 36 -5.09 -0.21 16.31
C ALA A 36 -5.57 0.88 17.28
N VAL A 37 -5.56 2.15 16.86
CA VAL A 37 -6.04 3.28 17.65
C VAL A 37 -7.57 3.29 17.76
N GLY A 38 -8.27 3.18 16.63
CA GLY A 38 -9.72 3.28 16.56
C GLY A 38 -10.44 2.09 17.20
N LEU A 39 -10.04 0.87 16.84
CA LEU A 39 -10.67 -0.36 17.32
C LEU A 39 -10.01 -0.88 18.61
N GLY A 40 -8.68 -0.87 18.67
CA GLY A 40 -7.92 -1.43 19.79
C GLY A 40 -7.97 -0.58 21.06
N LEU A 41 -7.75 0.73 20.92
CA LEU A 41 -7.84 1.69 22.04
C LEU A 41 -9.24 2.31 22.18
N GLN A 42 -10.19 1.97 21.31
CA GLN A 42 -11.54 2.58 21.21
C GLN A 42 -11.51 4.10 20.95
N LEU A 43 -10.41 4.62 20.42
CA LEU A 43 -10.21 6.04 20.13
C LEU A 43 -10.61 6.34 18.69
N TRP A 44 -11.91 6.32 18.41
CA TRP A 44 -12.46 6.48 17.05
C TRP A 44 -12.04 7.79 16.37
N ILE A 45 -12.03 8.91 17.10
CA ILE A 45 -11.69 10.22 16.51
C ILE A 45 -10.19 10.28 16.12
N PRO A 46 -9.22 9.99 17.03
CA PRO A 46 -7.82 9.91 16.64
C PRO A 46 -7.54 8.84 15.56
N GLY A 47 -8.22 7.69 15.63
CA GLY A 47 -8.09 6.63 14.62
C GLY A 47 -8.54 7.08 13.23
N LEU A 48 -9.61 7.87 13.14
CA LEU A 48 -10.06 8.47 11.87
C LEU A 48 -9.15 9.60 11.40
N ALA A 49 -8.59 10.41 12.31
CA ALA A 49 -7.66 11.50 11.94
C ALA A 49 -6.31 10.99 11.40
N LEU A 50 -5.95 9.75 11.72
CA LEU A 50 -4.78 9.06 11.18
C LEU A 50 -4.94 8.65 9.71
N TRP A 51 -6.16 8.66 9.16
CA TRP A 51 -6.50 8.26 7.80
C TRP A 51 -6.84 9.46 6.93
#